data_AF-A0A2V6FHV9-F1
#
_entry.id   AF-A0A2V6FHV9-F1
#
_cell.length_a   1.000
_cell.length_b   1.000
_cell.length_c   1.000
_cell.angle_alpha   90.00
_cell.angle_beta   90.00
_cell.angle_gamma   90.00
#
_symmetry.space_group_name_H-M   'P 1'
#
loop_
_entity.id
_entity.type
_entity.pdbx_description
1 polymer ?
#
loop_
_entity_poly.entity_id
_entity_poly.type
_entity_poly.pdbx_seq_one_letter_code
_entity_poly.pdbx_strand_id
1 'polypeptide(L)'
;EMIGKQQVALIASTHIFGPPGGKIMAAFICLGLISTVSAMMWIGPRVTAVMGEDLGVLKRLSRRSAQGIPVNAILTQFVIVNVMLLTATFQAVVNYVQFSLTLCSALTVLGVFVLRWRRPELERPYRAWGYPITPLIFLAISGWMLLHLLAEESTRLPSLLGLGTAALGLIIYFISPKTPTSAV
;
A
#
# COMPACT_ATOMS: atom_id res chain seq x y z
N GLU A 1 22.80 -10.37 -19.37
CA GLU A 1 23.39 -9.50 -18.32
C GLU A 1 22.39 -8.62 -17.55
N MET A 2 21.07 -8.66 -17.84
CA MET A 2 20.06 -7.85 -17.13
C MET A 2 19.38 -8.57 -15.96
N ILE A 3 19.66 -9.86 -15.75
CA ILE A 3 19.06 -10.65 -14.67
C ILE A 3 19.64 -10.16 -13.33
N GLY A 4 18.77 -9.71 -12.42
CA GLY A 4 19.12 -9.34 -11.05
C GLY A 4 19.62 -7.91 -10.81
N LYS A 5 19.67 -7.04 -11.83
CA LYS A 5 20.07 -5.64 -11.65
C LYS A 5 18.85 -4.74 -11.44
N GLN A 6 18.80 -4.03 -10.30
CA GLN A 6 17.67 -3.16 -9.92
C GLN A 6 17.47 -1.96 -10.86
N GLN A 7 18.52 -1.54 -11.58
CA GLN A 7 18.51 -0.38 -12.47
C GLN A 7 18.28 -0.78 -13.94
N VAL A 8 17.26 -1.61 -14.19
CA VAL A 8 16.99 -2.20 -15.52
C VAL A 8 16.84 -1.12 -16.61
N ALA A 9 16.12 -0.04 -16.32
CA ALA A 9 15.90 1.04 -17.27
C ALA A 9 17.19 1.80 -17.64
N LEU A 10 18.07 2.07 -16.66
CA LEU A 10 19.35 2.71 -16.90
C LEU A 10 20.24 1.83 -17.80
N ILE A 11 20.31 0.53 -17.48
CA ILE A 11 21.14 -0.43 -18.20
C ILE A 11 20.65 -0.57 -19.64
N ALA A 12 19.34 -0.73 -19.84
CA ALA A 12 18.73 -0.79 -21.17
C ALA A 12 19.04 0.47 -21.99
N SER A 13 18.90 1.67 -21.40
CA SER A 13 19.22 2.92 -22.10
C SER A 13 20.70 3.09 -22.41
N THR A 14 21.60 2.64 -21.53
CA THR A 14 23.04 2.66 -21.82
C THR A 14 23.42 1.73 -22.96
N HIS A 15 22.75 0.59 -23.10
CA HIS A 15 23.01 -0.35 -24.21
C HIS A 15 22.44 0.17 -25.54
N ILE A 16 21.28 0.84 -25.54
CA ILE A 16 20.63 1.32 -26.78
C ILE A 16 21.23 2.63 -27.26
N PHE A 17 21.45 3.58 -26.35
CA PHE A 17 21.82 4.98 -26.68
C PHE A 17 23.24 5.35 -26.23
N GLY A 18 24.00 4.40 -25.70
CA GLY A 18 25.34 4.62 -25.17
C GLY A 18 25.38 5.34 -23.80
N PRO A 19 26.58 5.68 -23.31
CA PRO A 19 26.78 6.38 -22.03
C PRO A 19 26.01 7.71 -21.87
N PRO A 20 25.89 8.60 -22.89
CA PRO A 20 25.14 9.84 -22.72
C PRO A 20 23.63 9.62 -22.64
N GLY A 21 23.08 8.66 -23.40
CA GLY A 21 21.66 8.32 -23.34
C GLY A 21 21.22 7.73 -22.00
N GLY A 22 22.11 6.96 -21.35
CA GLY A 22 21.89 6.51 -19.97
C GLY A 22 21.72 7.65 -18.97
N LYS A 23 22.54 8.70 -19.04
CA LYS A 23 22.44 9.87 -18.15
C LYS A 23 21.13 10.64 -18.33
N ILE A 24 20.68 10.81 -19.57
CA ILE A 24 19.40 11.49 -19.87
C ILE A 24 18.23 10.68 -19.32
N MET A 25 18.23 9.35 -19.53
CA MET A 25 17.18 8.49 -18.97
C MET A 25 17.18 8.53 -17.43
N ALA A 26 18.37 8.49 -16.81
CA ALA A 26 18.48 8.61 -15.35
C ALA A 26 17.83 9.91 -14.84
N ALA A 27 18.04 11.03 -15.54
CA ALA A 27 17.44 12.31 -15.17
C ALA A 27 15.90 12.26 -15.21
N PHE A 28 15.31 11.66 -16.25
CA PHE A 28 13.86 11.49 -16.34
C PHE A 28 13.30 10.60 -15.24
N ILE A 29 13.98 9.49 -14.92
CA ILE A 29 13.59 8.59 -13.83
C ILE A 29 13.64 9.34 -12.49
N CYS A 30 14.71 10.09 -12.22
CA CYS A 30 14.84 10.88 -11.00
C CYS A 30 13.71 11.92 -10.87
N LEU A 31 13.38 12.63 -11.95
CA LEU A 31 12.27 13.59 -11.96
C LEU A 31 10.93 12.92 -11.66
N GLY A 32 10.66 11.77 -12.27
CA GLY A 32 9.44 10.99 -12.01
C GLY A 32 9.33 10.48 -10.58
N LEU A 33 10.46 10.00 -10.01
CA LEU A 33 10.52 9.54 -8.62
C LEU A 33 10.27 10.69 -7.63
N ILE A 34 10.90 11.85 -7.83
CA ILE A 34 10.69 13.03 -6.96
C ILE A 34 9.22 13.45 -6.98
N SER A 35 8.61 13.49 -8.17
CA SER A 35 7.19 13.85 -8.31
C SER A 35 6.28 12.85 -7.59
N THR A 36 6.51 11.55 -7.76
CA THR A 36 5.69 10.49 -7.16
C THR A 36 5.83 10.46 -5.64
N VAL A 37 7.05 10.59 -5.12
CA VAL A 37 7.30 10.64 -3.66
C VAL A 37 6.63 11.85 -3.04
N SER A 38 6.71 13.02 -3.68
CA SER A 38 6.02 14.23 -3.22
C SER A 38 4.51 14.01 -3.11
N ALA A 39 3.87 13.43 -4.14
CA ALA A 39 2.44 13.14 -4.11
C ALA A 39 2.06 12.15 -3.00
N MET A 40 2.81 11.06 -2.83
CA MET A 40 2.54 10.04 -1.81
C MET A 40 2.76 10.54 -0.38
N MET A 41 3.64 11.53 -0.19
CA MET A 41 3.85 12.19 1.11
C MET A 41 2.60 12.93 1.59
N TRP A 42 1.75 13.43 0.69
CA TRP A 42 0.48 14.08 1.04
C TRP A 42 -0.68 13.11 1.26
N ILE A 43 -0.71 12.01 0.52
CA ILE A 43 -1.83 11.05 0.57
C ILE A 43 -1.80 10.24 1.87
N GLY A 44 -0.63 9.72 2.26
CA GLY A 44 -0.49 8.84 3.42
C GLY A 44 -1.05 9.41 4.74
N PRO A 45 -0.66 10.63 5.16
CA PRO A 45 -1.11 11.21 6.43
C PRO A 45 -2.61 11.50 6.47
N ARG A 46 -3.24 11.76 5.31
CA ARG A 46 -4.70 12.00 5.23
C ARG A 46 -5.49 10.73 5.54
N VAL A 47 -5.05 9.58 5.02
CA VAL A 47 -5.68 8.28 5.32
C VAL A 47 -5.58 8.00 6.82
N THR A 48 -4.39 8.14 7.40
CA THR A 48 -4.17 7.89 8.83
C THR A 48 -4.92 8.87 9.74
N ALA A 49 -5.08 10.13 9.31
CA ALA A 49 -5.86 11.12 10.04
C ALA A 49 -7.35 10.76 10.10
N VAL A 50 -7.94 10.34 8.97
CA VAL A 50 -9.34 9.88 8.92
C VAL A 50 -9.52 8.60 9.74
N MET A 51 -8.58 7.65 9.66
CA MET A 51 -8.61 6.46 10.52
C MET A 51 -8.58 6.82 12.02
N GLY A 52 -7.90 7.90 12.40
CA GLY A 52 -7.88 8.41 13.77
C GLY A 52 -9.15 9.14 14.21
N GLU A 53 -10.06 9.47 13.29
CA GLU A 53 -11.40 10.00 13.62
C GLU A 53 -12.32 8.84 14.02
N ASP A 54 -12.23 7.71 13.31
CA ASP A 54 -13.04 6.51 13.56
C ASP A 54 -12.55 5.70 14.78
N LEU A 55 -11.23 5.62 14.97
CA LEU A 55 -10.60 4.81 16.03
C LEU A 55 -10.14 5.69 17.20
N GLY A 56 -10.81 5.55 18.36
CA GLY A 56 -10.47 6.29 19.58
C GLY A 56 -9.00 6.16 20.02
N VAL A 57 -8.36 5.01 19.76
CA VAL A 57 -6.92 4.77 20.07
C VAL A 57 -6.00 5.62 19.19
N LEU A 58 -6.41 5.94 17.96
CA LEU A 58 -5.63 6.77 17.02
C LEU A 58 -6.06 8.24 17.03
N LYS A 59 -6.91 8.67 17.98
CA LYS A 59 -7.40 10.07 18.08
C LYS A 59 -6.29 11.13 18.18
N ARG A 60 -5.09 10.74 18.60
CA ARG A 60 -3.93 11.65 18.61
C ARG A 60 -3.42 11.97 17.19
N LEU A 61 -3.61 11.06 16.23
CA LEU A 61 -3.21 11.23 14.83
C LEU A 61 -4.23 12.04 14.02
N SER A 62 -5.51 12.08 14.44
CA SER A 62 -6.54 12.93 13.83
C SER A 62 -6.49 14.39 14.27
N ARG A 63 -5.62 14.76 15.23
CA ARG A 63 -5.42 16.17 15.61
C ARG A 63 -4.86 16.96 14.43
N ARG A 64 -5.69 17.84 13.88
CA ARG A 64 -5.34 18.78 12.82
C ARG A 64 -4.82 20.09 13.41
N SER A 65 -3.81 20.68 12.79
CA SER A 65 -3.35 22.05 13.09
C SER A 65 -4.41 23.08 12.63
N ALA A 66 -4.22 24.35 12.98
CA ALA A 66 -5.10 25.46 12.59
C ALA A 66 -5.32 25.56 11.05
N GLN A 67 -4.39 25.04 10.26
CA GLN A 67 -4.44 24.98 8.80
C GLN A 67 -5.09 23.69 8.24
N GLY A 68 -5.68 22.85 9.09
CA GLY A 68 -6.31 21.58 8.70
C GLY A 68 -5.34 20.44 8.41
N ILE A 69 -4.03 20.64 8.61
CA ILE A 69 -2.98 19.67 8.32
C ILE A 69 -2.77 18.73 9.53
N PRO A 70 -2.83 17.40 9.36
CA PRO A 70 -2.61 16.44 10.44
C PRO A 70 -1.10 16.25 10.71
N VAL A 71 -0.51 17.20 11.44
CA VAL A 71 0.95 17.24 11.72
C VAL A 71 1.44 15.96 12.41
N ASN A 72 0.68 15.43 13.35
CA ASN A 72 1.06 14.21 14.07
C ASN A 72 1.12 12.99 13.14
N ALA A 73 0.18 12.87 12.19
CA ALA A 73 0.18 11.77 11.22
C ALA A 73 1.39 11.88 10.26
N ILE A 74 1.74 13.10 9.84
CA ILE A 74 2.94 13.35 9.01
C ILE A 74 4.20 12.94 9.77
N LEU A 75 4.33 13.35 11.04
CA LEU A 75 5.50 13.03 11.86
C LEU A 75 5.62 11.52 12.09
N THR A 76 4.52 10.84 12.40
CA THR A 76 4.52 9.38 12.56
C THR A 76 4.93 8.68 11.27
N GLN A 77 4.40 9.09 10.11
CA GLN A 77 4.79 8.54 8.82
C GLN A 77 6.28 8.79 8.54
N PHE A 78 6.77 10.00 8.80
CA PHE A 78 8.18 10.36 8.61
C PHE A 78 9.10 9.48 9.45
N VAL A 79 8.77 9.26 10.73
CA VAL A 79 9.56 8.39 11.62
C VAL A 79 9.58 6.95 11.11
N ILE A 80 8.43 6.40 10.72
CA ILE A 80 8.33 5.02 10.21
C ILE A 80 9.19 4.86 8.93
N VAL A 81 9.07 5.80 7.99
CA VAL A 81 9.82 5.75 6.74
C VAL A 81 11.33 5.85 6.99
N ASN A 82 11.77 6.75 7.88
CA ASN A 82 13.20 6.86 8.21
C ASN A 82 13.74 5.58 8.87
N VAL A 83 12.99 4.98 9.78
CA VAL A 83 13.37 3.69 10.39
C VAL A 83 13.48 2.60 9.32
N MET A 84 12.50 2.49 8.41
CA MET A 84 12.55 1.53 7.31
C MET A 84 13.74 1.77 6.38
N LEU A 85 14.04 3.04 6.06
CA LEU A 85 15.16 3.40 5.19
C LEU A 85 16.52 3.01 5.79
N LEU A 86 16.66 3.11 7.11
CA LEU A 86 17.91 2.78 7.82
C LEU A 86 18.08 1.28 8.08
N THR A 87 16.98 0.52 8.18
CA THR A 87 17.01 -0.88 8.64
C THR A 87 16.77 -1.90 7.53
N ALA A 88 16.01 -1.56 6.49
CA ALA A 88 15.57 -2.49 5.46
C ALA A 88 16.23 -2.24 4.10
N THR A 89 16.45 -3.31 3.34
CA THR A 89 16.93 -3.19 1.95
C THR A 89 15.79 -2.77 1.03
N PHE A 90 16.12 -2.10 -0.08
CA PHE A 90 15.12 -1.65 -1.06
C PHE A 90 14.22 -2.80 -1.53
N GLN A 91 14.81 -3.96 -1.86
CA GLN A 91 14.06 -5.13 -2.32
C GLN A 91 13.12 -5.67 -1.23
N ALA A 92 13.55 -5.69 0.04
CA ALA A 92 12.69 -6.11 1.14
C ALA A 92 11.48 -5.16 1.31
N VAL A 93 11.70 -3.85 1.21
CA VAL A 93 10.61 -2.85 1.28
C VAL A 93 9.63 -3.00 0.12
N VAL A 94 10.13 -3.16 -1.11
CA VAL A 94 9.28 -3.38 -2.29
C VAL A 94 8.43 -4.63 -2.11
N ASN A 95 9.03 -5.75 -1.69
CA ASN A 95 8.31 -7.00 -1.48
C ASN A 95 7.27 -6.87 -0.35
N TYR A 96 7.61 -6.19 0.75
CA TYR A 96 6.68 -5.91 1.85
C TYR A 96 5.47 -5.09 1.39
N VAL A 97 5.70 -4.02 0.62
CA VAL A 97 4.62 -3.17 0.10
C VAL A 97 3.76 -3.93 -0.90
N GLN A 98 4.39 -4.69 -1.82
CA GLN A 98 3.68 -5.49 -2.81
C GLN A 98 2.79 -6.54 -2.15
N PHE A 99 3.30 -7.26 -1.14
CA PHE A 99 2.51 -8.23 -0.38
C PHE A 99 1.32 -7.55 0.31
N SER A 100 1.57 -6.46 1.03
CA SER A 100 0.55 -5.74 1.80
C SER A 100 -0.57 -5.19 0.89
N LEU A 101 -0.20 -4.57 -0.24
CA LEU A 101 -1.16 -4.05 -1.22
C LEU A 101 -1.97 -5.17 -1.86
N THR A 102 -1.34 -6.29 -2.20
CA THR A 102 -2.02 -7.43 -2.80
C THR A 102 -3.01 -8.05 -1.82
N LEU A 103 -2.60 -8.23 -0.57
CA LEU A 103 -3.47 -8.76 0.49
C LEU A 103 -4.67 -7.84 0.71
N CYS A 104 -4.45 -6.53 0.87
CA CYS A 104 -5.52 -5.55 1.06
C CYS A 104 -6.48 -5.50 -0.14
N SER A 105 -5.95 -5.54 -1.35
CA SER A 105 -6.73 -5.56 -2.59
C SER A 105 -7.55 -6.85 -2.72
N ALA A 106 -6.96 -8.01 -2.40
CA ALA A 106 -7.65 -9.29 -2.40
C ALA A 106 -8.81 -9.29 -1.41
N LEU A 107 -8.59 -8.79 -0.19
CA LEU A 107 -9.64 -8.64 0.82
C LEU A 107 -10.75 -7.69 0.38
N THR A 108 -10.41 -6.60 -0.30
CA THR A 108 -11.39 -5.63 -0.82
C THR A 108 -12.28 -6.28 -1.88
N VAL A 109 -11.69 -7.06 -2.80
CA VAL A 109 -12.44 -7.81 -3.80
C VAL A 109 -13.29 -8.91 -3.17
N LEU A 110 -12.76 -9.61 -2.15
CA LEU A 110 -13.53 -10.58 -1.36
C LEU A 110 -14.73 -9.90 -0.67
N GLY A 111 -14.54 -8.66 -0.20
CA GLY A 111 -15.59 -7.81 0.36
C GLY A 111 -16.77 -7.59 -0.59
N VAL A 112 -16.56 -7.56 -1.91
CA VAL A 112 -17.64 -7.45 -2.90
C VAL A 112 -18.55 -8.68 -2.86
N PHE A 113 -17.98 -9.88 -2.71
CA PHE A 113 -18.76 -11.11 -2.56
C PHE A 113 -19.51 -11.14 -1.22
N VAL A 114 -18.83 -10.77 -0.13
CA VAL A 114 -19.44 -10.71 1.21
C VAL A 114 -20.58 -9.70 1.27
N LEU A 115 -20.39 -8.51 0.71
CA LEU A 115 -21.43 -7.48 0.67
C LEU A 115 -22.63 -7.94 -0.17
N ARG A 116 -22.37 -8.70 -1.24
CA ARG A 116 -23.43 -9.26 -2.09
C ARG A 116 -24.27 -10.31 -1.38
N TRP A 117 -23.67 -11.09 -0.49
CA TRP A 117 -24.39 -12.04 0.36
C TRP A 117 -25.14 -11.32 1.49
N ARG A 118 -24.46 -10.44 2.25
CA ARG A 118 -25.02 -9.83 3.46
C ARG A 118 -26.08 -8.75 3.20
N ARG A 119 -25.96 -8.00 2.11
CA ARG A 119 -26.87 -6.89 1.77
C ARG A 119 -27.28 -6.97 0.30
N PRO A 120 -28.15 -7.93 -0.06
CA PRO A 120 -28.59 -8.11 -1.45
C PRO A 120 -29.46 -6.94 -1.95
N GLU A 121 -30.20 -6.28 -1.06
CA GLU A 121 -31.21 -5.25 -1.40
C GLU A 121 -30.66 -3.84 -1.65
N LEU A 122 -29.35 -3.61 -1.47
CA LEU A 122 -28.75 -2.29 -1.75
C LEU A 122 -28.85 -1.98 -3.25
N GLU A 123 -29.29 -0.77 -3.59
CA GLU A 123 -29.23 -0.25 -4.96
C GLU A 123 -27.76 -0.17 -5.41
N ARG A 124 -27.47 -0.72 -6.59
CA ARG A 124 -26.11 -0.80 -7.15
C ARG A 124 -26.04 -0.03 -8.46
N PRO A 125 -25.62 1.25 -8.42
CA PRO A 125 -25.44 2.06 -9.62
C PRO A 125 -24.43 1.45 -10.60
N TYR A 126 -23.47 0.67 -10.08
CA TYR A 126 -22.46 -0.02 -10.87
C TYR A 126 -22.36 -1.50 -10.48
N ARG A 127 -22.25 -2.37 -11.48
CA ARG A 127 -22.00 -3.81 -11.32
C ARG A 127 -20.71 -4.16 -12.04
N ALA A 128 -19.83 -4.92 -11.38
CA ALA A 128 -18.60 -5.37 -12.01
C ALA A 128 -18.90 -6.17 -13.29
N TRP A 129 -18.32 -5.74 -14.41
CA TRP A 129 -18.46 -6.41 -15.69
C TRP A 129 -17.88 -7.83 -15.62
N GLY A 130 -18.62 -8.83 -16.08
CA GLY A 130 -18.22 -10.24 -16.02
C GLY A 130 -18.28 -10.87 -14.63
N TYR A 131 -19.04 -10.28 -13.69
CA TYR A 131 -19.30 -10.91 -12.39
C TYR A 131 -20.08 -12.23 -12.56
N PRO A 132 -19.68 -13.34 -11.91
CA PRO A 132 -18.65 -13.46 -10.86
C PRO A 132 -17.26 -13.90 -11.34
N ILE A 133 -17.04 -14.06 -12.65
CA ILE A 133 -15.82 -14.65 -13.21
C ILE A 133 -14.64 -13.70 -13.04
N THR A 134 -14.79 -12.42 -13.40
CA THR A 134 -13.69 -11.45 -13.36
C THR A 134 -13.11 -11.24 -11.95
N PRO A 135 -13.90 -11.11 -10.87
CA PRO A 135 -13.33 -10.94 -9.54
C PRO A 135 -12.80 -12.26 -8.97
N LEU A 136 -13.31 -13.42 -9.43
CA LEU A 136 -12.83 -14.73 -9.01
C LEU A 136 -11.46 -15.04 -9.62
N ILE A 137 -11.24 -14.69 -10.89
CA ILE A 137 -9.91 -14.77 -11.52
C ILE A 137 -8.91 -13.86 -10.80
N PHE A 138 -9.31 -12.63 -10.47
CA PHE A 138 -8.45 -11.72 -9.70
C PHE A 138 -8.09 -12.34 -8.34
N LEU A 139 -9.07 -12.87 -7.62
CA LEU A 139 -8.82 -13.49 -6.32
C LEU A 139 -7.92 -14.73 -6.43
N ALA A 140 -8.08 -15.54 -7.47
CA ALA A 140 -7.23 -16.70 -7.72
C ALA A 140 -5.77 -16.29 -8.00
N ILE A 141 -5.56 -15.27 -8.86
CA ILE A 141 -4.23 -14.77 -9.19
C ILE A 141 -3.59 -14.09 -7.97
N SER A 142 -4.33 -13.24 -7.25
CA SER A 142 -3.83 -12.60 -6.02
C SER A 142 -3.50 -13.65 -4.95
N GLY A 143 -4.34 -14.66 -4.77
CA GLY A 143 -4.09 -15.77 -3.85
C GLY A 143 -2.83 -16.55 -4.23
N TRP A 144 -2.68 -16.89 -5.52
CA TRP A 144 -1.47 -17.52 -6.04
C TRP A 144 -0.22 -16.68 -5.79
N MET A 145 -0.29 -15.37 -6.07
CA MET A 145 0.82 -14.45 -5.85
C MET A 145 1.19 -14.36 -4.37
N LEU A 146 0.22 -14.24 -3.47
CA LEU A 146 0.46 -14.24 -2.02
C LEU A 146 1.14 -15.54 -1.54
N LEU A 147 0.69 -16.70 -2.05
CA LEU A 147 1.31 -17.99 -1.72
C LEU A 147 2.75 -18.06 -2.23
N HIS A 148 3.02 -17.57 -3.43
CA HIS A 148 4.35 -17.54 -4.01
C HIS A 148 5.30 -16.65 -3.20
N LEU A 149 4.84 -15.45 -2.82
CA LEU A 149 5.58 -14.52 -1.96
C LEU A 149 5.79 -15.04 -0.53
N LEU A 150 5.03 -16.04 -0.09
CA LEU A 150 5.22 -16.70 1.22
C LEU A 150 6.16 -17.90 1.13
N ALA A 151 6.09 -18.64 0.02
CA ALA A 151 6.89 -19.84 -0.20
C ALA A 151 8.37 -19.50 -0.42
N GLU A 152 8.66 -18.40 -1.13
CA GLU A 152 10.01 -18.00 -1.49
C GLU A 152 10.80 -17.50 -0.27
N GLU A 153 11.96 -18.11 -0.01
CA GLU A 153 12.75 -17.85 1.22
C GLU A 153 13.21 -16.40 1.36
N SER A 154 13.56 -15.75 0.24
CA SER A 154 14.04 -14.38 0.22
C SER A 154 12.94 -13.35 0.52
N THR A 155 11.67 -13.71 0.32
CA THR A 155 10.51 -12.83 0.49
C THR A 155 9.62 -13.22 1.68
N ARG A 156 9.89 -14.37 2.30
CA ARG A 156 9.14 -14.87 3.47
C ARG A 156 9.12 -13.88 4.64
N LEU A 157 10.27 -13.32 5.01
CA LEU A 157 10.36 -12.34 6.11
C LEU A 157 9.53 -11.06 5.86
N PRO A 158 9.69 -10.35 4.72
CA PRO A 158 8.87 -9.16 4.45
C PRO A 158 7.37 -9.49 4.30
N SER A 159 7.01 -10.64 3.74
CA SER A 159 5.61 -11.07 3.66
C SER A 159 5.01 -11.35 5.04
N LEU A 160 5.78 -11.97 5.95
CA LEU A 160 5.34 -12.24 7.32
C LEU A 160 5.18 -10.95 8.12
N LEU A 161 6.06 -9.97 7.90
CA LEU A 161 5.91 -8.62 8.46
C LEU A 161 4.65 -7.93 7.92
N GLY A 162 4.35 -8.06 6.62
CA GLY A 162 3.10 -7.55 6.03
C GLY A 162 1.85 -8.18 6.61
N LEU A 163 1.91 -9.49 6.87
CA LEU A 163 0.81 -10.20 7.54
C LEU A 163 0.71 -9.77 9.03
N GLY A 164 1.84 -9.54 9.68
CA GLY A 164 1.93 -9.00 11.03
C GLY A 164 1.35 -7.59 11.14
N THR A 165 1.60 -6.71 10.18
CA THR A 165 1.02 -5.36 10.17
C THR A 165 -0.48 -5.40 9.90
N ALA A 166 -0.96 -6.29 9.02
CA ALA A 166 -2.39 -6.52 8.85
C ALA A 166 -3.05 -7.03 10.14
N ALA A 167 -2.42 -7.97 10.84
CA ALA A 167 -2.91 -8.50 12.12
C ALA A 167 -2.91 -7.43 13.23
N LEU A 168 -1.85 -6.60 13.31
CA LEU A 168 -1.80 -5.44 14.20
C LEU A 168 -2.94 -4.47 13.94
N GLY A 169 -3.23 -4.17 12.67
CA GLY A 169 -4.38 -3.35 12.29
C GLY A 169 -5.71 -3.94 12.78
N LEU A 170 -5.88 -5.26 12.68
CA LEU A 170 -7.06 -5.97 13.19
C LEU A 170 -7.17 -5.90 14.72
N ILE A 171 -6.07 -6.10 15.43
CA ILE A 171 -6.01 -6.01 16.90
C ILE A 171 -6.38 -4.60 17.35
N ILE A 172 -5.81 -3.56 16.72
CA ILE A 172 -6.13 -2.17 17.01
C ILE A 172 -7.61 -1.89 16.76
N TYR A 173 -8.19 -2.44 15.69
CA TYR A 173 -9.61 -2.31 15.40
C TYR A 173 -10.50 -2.90 16.50
N PHE A 174 -10.17 -4.08 17.03
CA PHE A 174 -10.96 -4.74 18.08
C PHE A 174 -10.81 -4.09 19.46
N ILE A 175 -9.60 -3.61 19.79
CA ILE A 175 -9.34 -2.95 21.08
C ILE A 175 -9.88 -1.52 21.09
N SER A 176 -9.92 -0.86 19.93
CA SER A 176 -10.35 0.52 19.87
C SER A 176 -11.83 0.65 20.20
N PRO A 177 -12.21 1.45 21.23
CA PRO A 177 -13.60 1.85 21.38
C PRO A 177 -14.00 2.59 20.10
N LYS A 178 -15.10 2.13 19.48
CA LYS A 178 -15.67 2.79 18.31
C LYS A 178 -16.17 4.13 18.78
N THR A 179 -15.52 5.21 18.35
CA THR A 179 -16.03 6.55 18.65
C THR A 179 -17.35 6.69 17.89
N PRO A 180 -18.47 7.06 18.54
CA PRO A 180 -19.69 7.34 17.80
C PRO A 180 -19.38 8.45 16.80
N THR A 181 -19.42 8.11 15.50
CA THR A 181 -19.42 9.06 14.40
C THR A 181 -20.52 10.08 14.71
N SER A 182 -20.15 11.33 15.03
CA SER A 182 -21.13 12.40 15.02
C SER A 182 -21.61 12.52 13.58
N ALA A 183 -22.88 12.21 13.35
CA ALA A 183 -23.55 12.52 12.11
C ALA A 183 -23.36 14.01 11.83
N VAL A 184 -22.68 14.32 10.73
CA VAL A 184 -22.66 15.64 10.09
C VAL A 184 -23.16 15.44 8.68
#